data_AF-A0A2I0UIF8-F1
#
_entry.id   AF-A0A2I0UIF8-F1
#
_cell.length_a   1.000
_cell.length_b   1.000
_cell.length_c   1.000
_cell.angle_alpha   90.00
_cell.angle_beta   90.00
_cell.angle_gamma   90.00
#
_symmetry.space_group_name_H-M   'P 1'
#
loop_
_entity.id
_entity.type
_entity.pdbx_description
1 polymer ?
#
loop_
_entity_poly.entity_id
_entity_poly.type
_entity_poly.pdbx_seq_one_letter_code
_entity_poly.pdbx_strand_id
1 'polypeptide(L)'
;MGGKVMSHQSAEKNKREDLGNYRLVSLTSTPGKVMEQLILDVVSKHMEEKKVIRSGQHGFTKGKSCLTNLITFYDGLTGRVDKRRAVGVVYLNFSKAFDTVSHNILIGKLRKCGFDEWTVRWIDNWLNGRTRRTVISGAV
;
A
#
# COMPACT_ATOMS: atom_id res chain seq x y z
N MET A 1 19.11 -10.68 9.34
CA MET A 1 19.83 -9.42 9.62
C MET A 1 18.86 -8.42 10.25
N GLY A 2 19.13 -8.00 11.48
CA GLY A 2 18.18 -7.32 12.35
C GLY A 2 17.91 -5.87 11.94
N GLY A 3 16.67 -5.59 11.54
CA GLY A 3 16.16 -4.23 11.39
C GLY A 3 15.54 -3.75 12.69
N LYS A 4 15.83 -2.51 13.09
CA LYS A 4 15.18 -1.83 14.21
C LYS A 4 13.74 -1.46 13.79
N VAL A 5 12.73 -1.93 14.53
CA VAL A 5 11.33 -1.57 14.29
C VAL A 5 11.01 -0.28 15.02
N MET A 6 10.45 0.69 14.30
CA MET A 6 9.90 1.91 14.87
C MET A 6 8.38 1.79 14.82
N SER A 7 7.74 1.91 15.98
CA SER A 7 6.29 1.81 16.11
C SER A 7 5.67 3.20 16.07
N HIS A 8 4.76 3.45 15.12
CA HIS A 8 3.92 4.66 15.11
C HIS A 8 2.54 4.33 15.68
N GLN A 9 2.08 5.12 16.64
CA GLN A 9 0.77 4.97 17.27
C GLN A 9 -0.31 5.49 16.32
N SER A 10 -1.33 4.68 16.00
CA SER A 10 -2.58 5.23 15.45
C SER A 10 -3.41 5.79 16.60
N ALA A 11 -3.97 6.98 16.39
CA ALA A 11 -4.79 7.67 17.37
C ALA A 11 -6.14 6.96 17.57
N GLU A 12 -6.15 5.90 18.37
CA GLU A 12 -7.32 5.48 19.15
C GLU A 12 -6.90 5.31 20.61
N LYS A 13 -7.68 5.92 21.50
CA LYS A 13 -7.40 6.00 22.93
C LYS A 13 -7.59 4.64 23.61
N ASN A 14 -6.66 4.36 24.54
CA ASN A 14 -6.78 3.47 25.70
C ASN A 14 -6.68 1.95 25.49
N LYS A 15 -5.44 1.46 25.27
CA LYS A 15 -4.78 0.37 26.02
C LYS A 15 -3.37 0.17 25.46
N ARG A 16 -2.34 0.37 26.29
CA ARG A 16 -0.91 0.26 25.88
C ARG A 16 -0.49 -1.16 25.51
N GLU A 17 -1.35 -2.15 25.76
CA GLU A 17 -1.07 -3.58 25.59
C GLU A 17 -1.75 -4.20 24.36
N ASP A 18 -2.59 -3.43 23.64
CA ASP A 18 -3.19 -3.93 22.41
C ASP A 18 -2.17 -3.84 21.27
N LEU A 19 -1.50 -4.97 21.01
CA LEU A 19 -0.60 -5.16 19.86
C LEU A 19 -1.26 -4.77 18.53
N GLY A 20 -2.60 -4.75 18.47
CA GLY A 20 -3.36 -4.37 17.30
C GLY A 20 -3.27 -2.90 16.87
N ASN A 21 -2.82 -1.99 17.76
CA ASN A 21 -2.78 -0.54 17.51
C ASN A 21 -1.45 -0.05 16.94
N TYR A 22 -0.45 -0.93 16.86
CA TYR A 22 0.85 -0.60 16.31
C TYR A 22 0.93 -0.98 14.84
N ARG A 23 1.33 -0.03 13.99
CA ARG A 23 1.77 -0.34 12.64
C ARG A 23 3.22 -0.77 12.69
N LEU A 24 3.51 -2.03 12.35
CA LEU A 24 4.88 -2.49 12.20
C LEU A 24 5.50 -1.86 10.96
N VAL A 25 6.51 -1.02 11.15
CA VAL A 25 7.37 -0.56 10.05
C VAL A 25 8.58 -1.48 9.98
N SER A 26 8.68 -2.27 8.90
CA SER A 26 9.86 -3.08 8.64
C SER A 26 10.97 -2.21 8.07
N LEU A 27 12.08 -2.06 8.81
CA LEU A 27 13.27 -1.40 8.30
C LEU A 27 14.09 -2.41 7.48
N THR A 28 14.16 -2.22 6.17
CA THR A 28 15.00 -3.01 5.27
C THR A 28 16.44 -2.51 5.31
N SER A 29 17.41 -3.39 5.07
CA SER A 29 18.83 -3.01 5.00
C SER A 29 19.06 -2.03 3.84
N THR A 30 20.13 -1.24 3.88
CA THR A 30 20.44 -0.30 2.78
C THR A 30 20.49 -0.98 1.41
N PRO A 31 21.15 -2.14 1.23
CA PRO A 31 21.09 -2.87 -0.03
C PRO A 31 19.66 -3.33 -0.38
N GLY A 32 18.89 -3.75 0.62
CA GLY A 32 17.47 -4.13 0.43
C GLY A 32 16.63 -2.98 -0.08
N LYS A 33 16.78 -1.77 0.46
CA LYS A 33 16.08 -0.57 -0.01
C LYS A 33 16.42 -0.23 -1.46
N VAL A 34 17.69 -0.35 -1.84
CA VAL A 34 18.12 -0.11 -3.23
C VAL A 34 17.46 -1.11 -4.18
N MET A 35 17.43 -2.39 -3.80
CA MET A 35 16.74 -3.43 -4.59
C MET A 35 15.22 -3.20 -4.66
N GLU A 36 14.59 -2.82 -3.55
CA GLU A 36 13.15 -2.47 -3.51
C GLU A 36 12.84 -1.31 -4.44
N GLN A 37 13.69 -0.28 -4.51
CA GLN A 37 13.51 0.86 -5.43
C GLN A 37 13.65 0.43 -6.89
N LEU A 38 14.65 -0.39 -7.23
CA LEU A 38 14.82 -0.90 -8.59
C LEU A 38 13.59 -1.70 -9.05
N ILE A 39 13.09 -2.59 -8.19
CA ILE A 39 11.88 -3.38 -8.49
C ILE A 39 10.64 -2.48 -8.57
N LEU A 40 10.53 -1.47 -7.70
CA LEU A 40 9.45 -0.50 -7.74
C LEU A 40 9.41 0.25 -9.08
N ASP A 41 10.56 0.64 -9.63
CA ASP A 41 10.64 1.31 -10.92
C ASP A 41 10.16 0.40 -12.05
N VAL A 42 10.61 -0.86 -12.07
CA VAL A 42 10.15 -1.88 -13.03
C VAL A 42 8.64 -2.09 -12.94
N VAL A 43 8.11 -2.25 -11.71
CA VAL A 43 6.68 -2.44 -11.47
C VAL A 43 5.88 -1.22 -11.89
N SER A 44 6.33 -0.02 -11.54
CA SER A 44 5.62 1.22 -11.83
C SER A 44 5.53 1.45 -13.33
N LYS A 45 6.64 1.28 -14.05
CA LYS A 45 6.68 1.41 -15.51
C LYS A 45 5.72 0.44 -16.19
N HIS A 46 5.75 -0.82 -15.79
CA HIS A 46 4.86 -1.85 -16.35
C HIS A 46 3.37 -1.56 -16.10
N MET A 47 3.03 -1.11 -14.89
CA MET A 47 1.65 -0.75 -14.54
C MET A 47 1.13 0.44 -15.35
N GLU A 48 2.00 1.40 -15.67
CA GLU A 48 1.71 2.55 -16.52
C GLU A 48 1.51 2.13 -17.99
N GLU A 49 2.47 1.39 -18.56
CA GLU A 49 2.43 0.93 -19.95
C GLU A 49 1.20 0.05 -20.25
N LYS A 50 0.89 -0.88 -19.33
CA LYS A 50 -0.29 -1.76 -19.47
C LYS A 50 -1.59 -1.13 -18.98
N LYS A 51 -1.56 0.12 -18.50
CA LYS A 51 -2.74 0.85 -17.99
C LYS A 51 -3.53 0.03 -16.95
N VAL A 52 -2.83 -0.70 -16.10
CA VAL A 52 -3.45 -1.58 -15.09
C VAL A 52 -4.18 -0.75 -14.03
N ILE A 53 -3.61 0.42 -13.69
CA ILE A 53 -4.17 1.34 -12.70
C ILE A 53 -5.20 2.25 -13.36
N ARG A 54 -6.41 2.29 -12.78
CA ARG A 54 -7.49 3.16 -13.26
C ARG A 54 -7.16 4.63 -13.04
N SER A 55 -7.67 5.50 -13.91
CA SER A 55 -7.47 6.96 -13.82
C SER A 55 -7.97 7.56 -12.50
N GLY A 56 -8.98 6.97 -11.87
CA GLY A 56 -9.49 7.39 -10.55
C GLY A 56 -8.62 6.98 -9.35
N GLN A 57 -7.54 6.21 -9.53
CA GLN A 57 -6.61 5.93 -8.45
C GLN A 57 -5.59 7.08 -8.34
N HIS A 58 -5.59 7.75 -7.20
CA HIS A 58 -4.66 8.84 -6.88
C HIS A 58 -3.58 8.43 -5.88
N GLY A 59 -3.87 7.49 -4.97
CA GLY A 59 -2.89 6.97 -4.03
C GLY A 59 -1.77 6.21 -4.75
N PHE A 60 -0.53 6.42 -4.31
CA PHE A 60 0.66 5.74 -4.84
C PHE A 60 0.82 5.81 -6.37
N THR A 61 0.31 6.87 -7.00
CA THR A 61 0.36 7.06 -8.44
C THR A 61 1.17 8.32 -8.77
N LYS A 62 2.18 8.19 -9.61
CA LYS A 62 3.05 9.30 -10.01
C LYS A 62 2.22 10.44 -10.61
N GLY A 63 2.53 11.69 -10.23
CA GLY A 63 1.81 12.87 -10.72
C GLY A 63 0.43 13.10 -10.11
N LYS A 64 -0.01 12.28 -9.15
CA LYS A 64 -1.28 12.46 -8.43
C LYS A 64 -1.04 12.66 -6.94
N SER A 65 -1.96 13.38 -6.31
CA SER A 65 -1.94 13.73 -4.90
C SER A 65 -3.34 13.68 -4.27
N CYS A 66 -3.42 13.77 -2.94
CA CYS A 66 -4.69 13.91 -2.22
C CYS A 66 -5.49 15.14 -2.71
N LEU A 67 -4.79 16.23 -3.04
CA LEU A 67 -5.44 17.43 -3.57
C LEU A 67 -6.07 17.17 -4.93
N THR A 68 -5.33 16.56 -5.86
CA THR A 68 -5.89 16.23 -7.19
C THR A 68 -7.08 15.27 -7.08
N ASN A 69 -7.06 14.35 -6.10
CA ASN A 69 -8.18 13.43 -5.83
C ASN A 69 -9.42 14.18 -5.33
N LEU A 70 -9.21 15.15 -4.45
CA LEU A 70 -10.30 15.96 -3.92
C LEU A 70 -10.93 16.83 -5.02
N ILE A 71 -10.10 17.43 -5.87
CA ILE A 71 -10.55 18.23 -7.01
C ILE A 71 -11.35 17.38 -7.99
N THR A 72 -10.83 16.23 -8.43
CA THR A 72 -11.56 15.34 -9.37
C THR A 72 -12.85 14.79 -8.76
N PHE A 73 -12.86 14.52 -7.45
CA PHE A 73 -14.06 14.12 -6.75
C PHE A 73 -15.13 15.22 -6.71
N TYR A 74 -14.76 16.45 -6.32
CA TYR A 74 -15.71 17.56 -6.26
C TYR A 74 -16.21 17.96 -7.64
N ASP A 75 -15.36 17.99 -8.66
CA ASP A 75 -15.76 18.26 -10.05
C ASP A 75 -16.81 17.26 -10.54
N GLY A 76 -16.60 15.96 -10.26
CA GLY A 76 -17.59 14.92 -10.56
C GLY A 76 -18.89 15.05 -9.75
N LEU A 77 -18.81 15.52 -8.51
CA LEU A 77 -19.96 15.73 -7.64
C LEU A 77 -20.79 16.94 -8.07
N THR A 78 -20.16 18.10 -8.29
CA THR A 78 -20.83 19.32 -8.76
C THR A 78 -21.48 19.08 -10.11
N GLY A 79 -20.80 18.44 -11.05
CA GLY A 79 -21.38 18.11 -12.36
C GLY A 79 -22.60 17.17 -12.31
N ARG A 80 -22.77 16.38 -11.24
CA ARG A 80 -23.99 15.58 -11.00
C ARG A 80 -25.09 16.39 -10.33
N VAL A 81 -24.73 17.25 -9.37
CA VAL A 81 -25.65 18.15 -8.66
C VAL A 81 -26.26 19.16 -9.64
N ASP A 82 -25.47 19.74 -10.54
CA ASP A 82 -25.93 20.69 -11.57
C ASP A 82 -26.97 20.07 -12.51
N LYS A 83 -26.85 18.76 -12.75
CA LYS A 83 -27.82 17.96 -13.53
C LYS A 83 -29.03 17.51 -12.70
N ARG A 84 -29.20 18.07 -11.50
CA ARG A 84 -30.26 17.73 -10.53
C ARG A 84 -30.36 16.24 -10.21
N ARG A 85 -29.23 15.51 -10.25
CA ARG A 85 -29.18 14.09 -9.89
C ARG A 85 -28.91 13.95 -8.40
N ALA A 86 -29.59 13.00 -7.75
CA ALA A 86 -29.24 12.63 -6.39
C ALA A 86 -27.82 12.04 -6.34
N VAL A 87 -27.02 12.46 -5.37
CA VAL A 87 -25.65 12.00 -5.16
C VAL A 87 -25.53 11.43 -3.75
N GLY A 88 -25.08 10.17 -3.67
CA GLY A 88 -24.66 9.54 -2.42
C GLY A 88 -23.17 9.23 -2.48
N VAL A 89 -22.48 9.36 -1.34
CA VAL A 89 -21.05 9.10 -1.20
C VAL A 89 -20.83 8.07 -0.11
N VAL A 90 -20.05 7.03 -0.40
CA VAL A 90 -19.69 5.97 0.56
C VAL A 90 -18.18 5.97 0.70
N TYR A 91 -17.71 6.15 1.94
CA TYR A 91 -16.29 6.04 2.28
C TYR A 91 -16.00 4.66 2.85
N LEU A 92 -15.05 3.95 2.24
CA LEU A 92 -14.61 2.62 2.64
C LEU A 92 -13.15 2.67 3.06
N ASN A 93 -12.81 1.98 4.15
CA ASN A 93 -11.44 1.84 4.63
C ASN A 93 -11.17 0.38 5.01
N PHE A 94 -10.01 -0.13 4.63
CA PHE A 94 -9.58 -1.48 4.99
C PHE A 94 -8.77 -1.45 6.29
N SER A 95 -9.23 -2.19 7.30
CA SER A 95 -8.48 -2.38 8.53
C SER A 95 -7.17 -3.14 8.24
N LYS A 96 -6.04 -2.56 8.65
CA LYS A 96 -4.70 -3.17 8.51
C LYS A 96 -4.42 -3.71 7.09
N ALA A 97 -4.73 -2.91 6.06
CA ALA A 97 -4.68 -3.33 4.66
C ALA A 97 -3.36 -4.03 4.26
N PHE A 98 -2.20 -3.52 4.68
CA PHE A 98 -0.92 -4.12 4.33
C PHE A 98 -0.61 -5.43 5.09
N ASP A 99 -1.21 -5.63 6.26
CA ASP A 99 -1.02 -6.84 7.07
C ASP A 99 -2.01 -7.95 6.70
N THR A 100 -3.13 -7.60 6.03
CA THR A 100 -4.22 -8.53 5.70
C THR A 100 -4.20 -9.01 4.24
N VAL A 101 -3.32 -8.47 3.40
CA VAL A 101 -3.21 -8.90 2.00
C VAL A 101 -2.64 -10.33 1.93
N SER A 102 -3.43 -11.25 1.36
CA SER A 102 -2.96 -12.60 1.05
C SER A 102 -1.86 -12.57 -0.01
N HIS A 103 -0.68 -13.13 0.33
CA HIS A 103 0.45 -13.23 -0.59
C HIS A 103 0.07 -14.02 -1.86
N ASN A 104 -0.61 -15.16 -1.73
CA ASN A 104 -1.01 -15.98 -2.88
C ASN A 104 -1.93 -15.20 -3.86
N ILE A 105 -2.86 -14.42 -3.34
CA ILE A 105 -3.75 -13.59 -4.17
C ILE A 105 -2.95 -12.47 -4.84
N LEU A 106 -2.02 -11.83 -4.12
CA LEU A 106 -1.15 -10.80 -4.68
C LEU A 106 -0.29 -11.34 -5.83
N ILE A 107 0.39 -12.47 -5.62
CA ILE A 107 1.20 -13.14 -6.65
C ILE A 107 0.36 -13.53 -7.86
N GLY A 108 -0.83 -14.09 -7.65
CA GLY A 108 -1.77 -14.40 -8.72
C GLY A 108 -2.20 -13.16 -9.52
N LYS A 109 -2.41 -12.02 -8.85
CA LYS A 109 -2.71 -10.74 -9.51
C LYS A 109 -1.53 -10.21 -10.32
N LEU A 110 -0.31 -10.31 -9.82
CA LEU A 110 0.89 -9.89 -10.56
C LEU A 110 1.04 -10.67 -11.86
N ARG A 111 0.88 -12.00 -11.82
CA ARG A 111 0.88 -12.84 -13.03
C ARG A 111 -0.24 -12.43 -14.01
N LYS A 112 -1.44 -12.14 -13.52
CA LYS A 112 -2.57 -11.67 -14.36
C LYS A 112 -2.33 -10.27 -14.96
N CYS A 113 -1.56 -9.42 -14.30
CA CYS A 113 -1.09 -8.14 -14.86
C CYS A 113 0.03 -8.35 -15.90
N GLY A 114 0.46 -9.60 -16.12
CA GLY A 114 1.43 -9.99 -17.13
C GLY A 114 2.85 -9.58 -16.81
N PHE A 115 3.23 -9.53 -15.52
CA PHE A 115 4.64 -9.45 -15.13
C PHE A 115 5.37 -10.74 -15.53
N ASP A 116 6.65 -10.61 -15.83
CA ASP A 116 7.50 -11.77 -16.10
C ASP A 116 7.71 -12.62 -14.82
N GLU A 117 8.02 -13.90 -15.01
CA GLU A 117 8.11 -14.84 -13.91
C GLU A 117 9.29 -14.55 -12.97
N TRP A 118 10.36 -13.89 -13.45
CA TRP A 118 11.49 -13.53 -12.58
C TRP A 118 11.11 -12.42 -11.60
N THR A 119 10.44 -11.37 -12.08
CA THR A 119 9.92 -10.30 -11.21
C THR A 119 8.92 -10.84 -10.20
N VAL A 120 7.98 -11.68 -10.65
CA VAL A 120 6.98 -12.31 -9.76
C VAL A 120 7.66 -13.16 -8.69
N ARG A 121 8.61 -14.02 -9.08
CA ARG A 121 9.35 -14.89 -8.15
C ARG A 121 10.19 -14.10 -7.16
N TRP A 122 10.80 -13.00 -7.60
CA TRP A 122 11.54 -12.11 -6.69
C TRP A 122 10.61 -11.52 -5.63
N ILE A 123 9.44 -11.01 -6.03
CA ILE A 123 8.44 -10.45 -5.09
C ILE A 123 7.93 -11.54 -4.15
N ASP A 124 7.63 -12.73 -4.65
CA ASP A 124 7.18 -13.86 -3.82
C ASP A 124 8.22 -14.24 -2.76
N ASN A 125 9.49 -14.40 -3.17
CA ASN A 125 10.59 -14.64 -2.26
C ASN A 125 10.81 -13.48 -1.27
N TRP A 126 10.61 -12.23 -1.70
CA TRP A 126 10.72 -11.05 -0.84
C TRP A 126 9.65 -11.03 0.23
N LEU A 127 8.43 -11.47 -0.10
CA LEU A 127 7.30 -11.49 0.82
C LEU A 127 7.39 -12.65 1.82
N ASN A 128 7.90 -13.80 1.40
CA ASN A 128 7.99 -15.01 2.20
C ASN A 128 9.25 -15.04 3.11
N GLY A 129 9.18 -15.80 4.22
CA GLY A 129 10.33 -16.04 5.10
C GLY A 129 10.81 -14.85 5.93
N ARG A 130 10.08 -13.72 5.94
CA ARG A 130 10.42 -12.56 6.77
C ARG A 130 9.92 -12.72 8.20
N THR A 131 10.84 -12.92 9.13
CA THR A 131 10.55 -12.79 10.56
C THR A 131 10.68 -11.32 10.97
N ARG A 132 9.62 -10.75 11.55
CA ARG A 132 9.64 -9.42 12.13
C ARG A 132 9.84 -9.54 13.65
N ARG A 133 10.76 -8.76 14.22
CA ARG A 133 10.95 -8.66 15.68
C ARG A 133 10.61 -7.23 16.10
N THR A 134 9.74 -7.06 17.08
CA THR A 134 9.42 -5.77 17.69
C THR A 134 10.04 -5.67 19.06
N VAL A 135 10.65 -4.53 19.36
CA VAL A 135 11.02 -4.18 20.74
C VAL A 135 9.92 -3.29 21.29
N ILE A 136 9.23 -3.74 22.32
CA ILE A 136 8.26 -2.93 23.06
C ILE A 136 8.96 -2.52 24.35
N SER A 137 9.13 -1.21 24.57
CA SER A 137 9.63 -0.66 25.84
C SER A 137 11.02 -1.16 26.30
N GLY A 138 11.93 -1.50 25.37
CA GLY A 138 13.32 -1.83 25.71
C GLY A 138 13.57 -3.23 26.30
N ALA A 139 12.54 -4.09 26.38
CA ALA A 139 12.74 -5.52 26.63
C ALA A 139 12.71 -6.29 25.30
N VAL A 140 13.69 -7.18 25.13
CA VAL A 140 13.88 -8.04 23.95
C VAL A 140 12.89 -9.20 23.98
#